data_AF-A0A7H8S5T3-F1
#
_entry.id   AF-A0A7H8S5T3-F1
#
_cell.length_a   1.000
_cell.length_b   1.000
_cell.length_c   1.000
_cell.angle_alpha   90.00
_cell.angle_beta   90.00
_cell.angle_gamma   90.00
#
_symmetry.space_group_name_H-M   'P 1'
#
loop_
_entity.id
_entity.type
_entity.pdbx_description
1 polymer ?
#
loop_
_entity_poly.entity_id
_entity_poly.type
_entity_poly.pdbx_seq_one_letter_code
_entity_poly.pdbx_strand_id
1 'polypeptide(L)'
;MDLKSEKDILKVINEDDWMMDILTTVKSLNLPDWWVCAGFVRSKIWDILHGYSERTPMPDIDVIYFDDTNISETGSMSRNWTHKMLNLPAIPTALRLLASQVMKGTLPFHYLRGC
;
A
#
# COMPACT_ATOMS: atom_id res chain seq x y z
N MET A 1 -4.73 0.13 23.29
CA MET A 1 -4.97 -1.23 22.78
C MET A 1 -3.62 -1.89 22.57
N ASP A 2 -3.41 -3.11 23.05
CA ASP A 2 -2.10 -3.78 22.94
C ASP A 2 -2.03 -4.52 21.59
N LEU A 3 -1.09 -4.12 20.73
CA LEU A 3 -0.81 -4.78 19.44
C LEU A 3 0.36 -5.74 19.64
N LYS A 4 0.09 -7.05 19.74
CA LYS A 4 1.11 -8.06 20.07
C LYS A 4 1.30 -9.13 19.00
N SER A 5 0.39 -9.22 18.03
CA SER A 5 0.42 -10.24 16.99
C SER A 5 0.04 -9.67 15.62
N GLU A 6 0.40 -10.39 14.56
CA GLU A 6 -0.02 -10.10 13.18
C GLU A 6 -1.56 -10.02 13.05
N LYS A 7 -2.28 -10.87 13.79
CA LYS A 7 -3.75 -10.87 13.77
C LYS A 7 -4.34 -9.56 14.30
N ASP A 8 -3.70 -8.95 15.29
CA ASP A 8 -4.16 -7.66 15.82
C ASP A 8 -3.98 -6.55 14.80
N ILE A 9 -2.86 -6.59 14.06
CA ILE A 9 -2.58 -5.65 12.97
C ILE A 9 -3.62 -5.81 11.85
N LEU A 10 -3.88 -7.03 11.41
CA LEU A 10 -4.89 -7.32 10.40
C LEU A 10 -6.29 -6.88 10.83
N LYS A 11 -6.64 -7.09 12.10
CA LYS A 11 -7.92 -6.66 12.64
C LYS A 11 -8.07 -5.14 12.57
N VAL A 12 -7.06 -4.40 13.03
CA VAL A 12 -7.05 -2.94 13.01
C VAL A 12 -7.15 -2.37 11.60
N ILE A 13 -6.50 -3.01 10.63
CA ILE A 13 -6.59 -2.60 9.22
C ILE A 13 -7.99 -2.86 8.67
N ASN A 14 -8.57 -4.03 8.96
CA ASN A 14 -9.92 -4.39 8.51
C ASN A 14 -11.01 -3.52 9.13
N GLU A 15 -10.83 -3.07 10.38
CA GLU A 15 -11.75 -2.17 11.08
C GLU A 15 -11.61 -0.70 10.62
N ASP A 16 -10.61 -0.39 9.79
CA ASP A 16 -10.40 0.95 9.29
C ASP A 16 -10.87 1.06 7.83
N ASP A 17 -12.07 1.61 7.66
CA ASP A 17 -12.73 1.75 6.35
C ASP A 17 -11.85 2.46 5.33
N TRP A 18 -11.13 3.51 5.74
CA TRP A 18 -10.22 4.24 4.86
C TRP A 18 -9.06 3.36 4.38
N MET A 19 -8.52 2.52 5.25
CA MET A 19 -7.46 1.59 4.84
C MET A 19 -7.98 0.50 3.90
N MET A 20 -9.17 -0.02 4.17
CA MET A 20 -9.80 -1.02 3.33
C MET A 20 -10.20 -0.46 1.96
N ASP A 21 -10.63 0.79 1.89
CA ASP A 21 -10.91 1.48 0.62
C ASP A 21 -9.64 1.59 -0.23
N ILE A 22 -8.50 1.91 0.38
CA ILE A 22 -7.21 1.97 -0.32
C ILE A 22 -6.82 0.59 -0.82
N LEU A 23 -6.88 -0.44 0.02
CA LEU A 23 -6.54 -1.81 -0.38
C LEU A 23 -7.45 -2.30 -1.52
N THR A 24 -8.74 -1.98 -1.45
CA THR A 24 -9.72 -2.30 -2.50
C THR A 24 -9.43 -1.55 -3.80
N THR A 25 -9.08 -0.27 -3.69
CA THR A 25 -8.70 0.56 -4.83
C THR A 25 -7.44 0.03 -5.51
N VAL A 26 -6.39 -0.28 -4.74
CA VAL A 26 -5.15 -0.85 -5.29
C VAL A 26 -5.41 -2.22 -5.91
N LYS A 27 -6.25 -3.05 -5.28
CA LYS A 27 -6.67 -4.35 -5.84
C LYS A 27 -7.40 -4.18 -7.18
N SER A 28 -8.23 -3.14 -7.33
CA SER A 28 -8.94 -2.84 -8.59
C SER A 28 -8.02 -2.46 -9.75
N LEU A 29 -6.79 -2.01 -9.46
CA LEU A 29 -5.79 -1.71 -10.49
C LEU A 29 -5.26 -2.98 -11.18
N ASN A 30 -5.52 -4.17 -10.63
CA ASN A 30 -5.11 -5.46 -11.20
C ASN A 30 -3.60 -5.49 -11.54
N LEU A 31 -2.80 -4.92 -10.65
CA LEU A 31 -1.34 -4.88 -10.78
C LEU A 31 -0.75 -6.28 -10.56
N PRO A 32 0.31 -6.67 -11.29
CA PRO A 32 1.05 -7.89 -11.01
C PRO A 32 1.86 -7.73 -9.70
N ASP A 33 1.81 -8.76 -8.84
CA ASP A 33 2.54 -8.87 -7.56
C ASP A 33 2.74 -7.52 -6.84
N TRP A 34 1.65 -6.93 -6.30
CA TRP A 34 1.65 -5.61 -5.64
C TRP A 34 1.58 -5.66 -4.11
N TRP A 35 2.20 -4.66 -3.50
CA TRP A 35 2.57 -4.58 -2.09
C TRP A 35 2.34 -3.13 -1.63
N VAL A 36 1.57 -2.90 -0.57
CA VAL A 36 1.44 -1.54 0.03
C VAL A 36 2.57 -1.32 1.03
N CYS A 37 3.20 -0.15 0.98
CA CYS A 37 4.38 0.16 1.78
C CYS A 37 4.15 0.07 3.30
N ALA A 38 5.18 -0.41 4.00
CA ALA A 38 5.18 -0.57 5.45
C ALA A 38 4.89 0.73 6.24
N GLY A 39 5.13 1.91 5.64
CA GLY A 39 4.78 3.20 6.25
C GLY A 39 3.29 3.35 6.53
N PHE A 40 2.43 2.79 5.67
CA PHE A 40 0.98 2.78 5.84
C PHE A 40 0.54 2.05 7.11
N VAL A 41 1.12 0.87 7.33
CA VAL A 41 0.83 0.02 8.49
C VAL A 41 1.47 0.58 9.75
N ARG A 42 2.74 1.02 9.66
CA ARG A 42 3.50 1.56 10.78
C ARG A 42 2.82 2.78 11.39
N SER A 43 2.33 3.71 10.58
CA SER A 43 1.66 4.91 11.09
C SER A 43 0.42 4.56 11.91
N LYS A 44 -0.40 3.60 11.45
CA LYS A 44 -1.58 3.13 12.19
C LYS A 44 -1.20 2.43 13.50
N ILE A 45 -0.18 1.57 13.47
CA ILE A 45 0.33 0.91 14.68
C ILE A 45 0.85 1.95 15.68
N TRP A 46 1.59 2.95 15.20
CA TRP A 46 2.14 4.03 16.01
C TRP A 46 1.04 4.83 16.71
N ASP A 47 0.00 5.21 15.97
CA ASP A 47 -1.15 5.96 16.50
C ASP A 47 -1.82 5.19 17.65
N ILE A 48 -2.02 3.89 17.48
CA ILE A 48 -2.66 3.03 18.49
C ILE A 48 -1.78 2.83 19.72
N LEU A 49 -0.47 2.65 19.54
CA LEU A 49 0.46 2.44 20.64
C LEU A 49 0.64 3.71 21.49
N HIS A 50 0.56 4.89 20.87
CA HIS A 50 0.71 6.17 21.57
C HIS A 50 -0.63 6.79 22.00
N GLY A 51 -1.76 6.13 21.71
CA GLY A 51 -3.08 6.58 22.12
C GLY A 51 -3.59 7.81 21.38
N TYR A 52 -3.11 8.05 20.16
CA TYR A 52 -3.64 9.10 19.31
C TYR A 52 -5.05 8.73 18.83
N SER A 53 -6.03 9.56 19.16
CA SER A 53 -7.42 9.40 18.74
C SER A 53 -7.65 9.84 17.29
N GLU A 54 -6.81 10.76 16.80
CA GLU A 54 -6.83 11.22 15.42
C GLU A 54 -5.69 10.56 14.65
N ARG A 55 -5.99 10.17 13.41
CA ARG A 55 -5.03 9.57 12.48
C ARG A 55 -3.96 10.61 12.15
N THR A 56 -2.69 10.23 12.32
CA THR A 56 -1.58 11.07 11.86
C THR A 56 -1.72 11.28 10.34
N PRO A 57 -1.78 12.53 9.84
CA PRO A 57 -1.88 12.80 8.42
C PRO A 57 -0.71 12.16 7.68
N MET A 58 -0.98 11.17 6.84
CA MET A 58 0.02 10.54 6.01
C MET A 58 -0.15 11.04 4.58
N PRO A 59 0.77 11.90 4.08
CA PRO A 59 0.59 12.56 2.79
C PRO A 59 0.79 11.62 1.61
N ASP A 60 1.52 10.52 1.78
CA ASP A 60 1.88 9.61 0.69
C ASP A 60 1.71 8.13 1.09
N ILE A 61 0.96 7.38 0.29
CA ILE A 61 0.80 5.92 0.37
C ILE A 61 1.52 5.33 -0.83
N ASP A 62 2.70 4.77 -0.59
CA ASP A 62 3.46 4.11 -1.65
C ASP A 62 2.91 2.70 -1.91
N VAL A 63 2.64 2.39 -3.18
CA VAL A 63 2.27 1.07 -3.66
C VAL A 63 3.37 0.58 -4.58
N ILE A 64 3.98 -0.53 -4.21
CA ILE A 64 5.02 -1.20 -4.97
C ILE A 64 4.38 -2.32 -5.78
N TYR A 65 4.74 -2.48 -7.04
CA TYR A 65 4.33 -3.62 -7.84
C TYR A 65 5.50 -4.18 -8.64
N PHE A 66 5.41 -5.46 -8.98
CA PHE A 66 6.44 -6.19 -9.71
C PHE A 66 5.84 -6.93 -10.90
N ASP A 67 6.36 -6.63 -12.09
CA ASP A 67 5.97 -7.29 -13.34
C ASP A 67 7.19 -8.00 -13.93
N ASP A 68 7.17 -9.33 -13.96
CA ASP A 68 8.25 -10.14 -14.53
C ASP A 68 8.21 -10.22 -16.06
N THR A 69 7.12 -9.79 -16.69
CA THR A 69 6.94 -9.85 -18.14
C THR A 69 7.56 -8.67 -18.87
N ASN A 70 7.94 -7.59 -18.16
CA ASN A 70 8.34 -6.34 -18.81
C ASN A 70 9.46 -5.59 -18.07
N ILE A 71 10.61 -6.27 -17.92
CA ILE A 71 11.80 -5.76 -17.21
C ILE A 71 12.44 -4.55 -17.92
N SER A 72 12.21 -4.36 -19.23
CA SER A 72 12.88 -3.33 -20.04
C SER A 72 12.16 -1.97 -20.12
N GLU A 73 10.88 -1.86 -19.72
CA GLU A 73 10.06 -0.66 -19.96
C GLU A 73 9.35 -0.11 -18.71
N THR A 74 10.10 -0.04 -17.61
CA THR A 74 9.55 0.28 -16.28
C THR A 74 8.98 1.70 -16.17
N GLY A 75 9.51 2.66 -16.95
CA GLY A 75 9.11 4.07 -16.90
C GLY A 75 7.79 4.40 -17.63
N SER A 76 7.49 3.70 -18.73
CA SER A 76 6.24 3.86 -19.51
C SER A 76 5.07 3.21 -18.78
N MET A 77 5.27 2.02 -18.21
CA MET A 77 4.25 1.32 -17.43
C MET A 77 3.91 2.05 -16.14
N SER A 78 4.89 2.52 -15.37
CA SER A 78 4.61 3.30 -14.16
C SER A 78 3.72 4.50 -14.47
N ARG A 79 3.98 5.23 -15.57
CA ARG A 79 3.10 6.34 -16.00
C ARG A 79 1.71 5.89 -16.42
N ASN A 80 1.58 4.78 -17.14
CA ASN A 80 0.28 4.26 -17.56
C ASN A 80 -0.58 3.87 -16.35
N TRP A 81 0.01 3.19 -15.37
CA TRP A 81 -0.68 2.83 -14.13
C TRP A 81 -0.98 4.05 -13.26
N THR A 82 -0.06 5.01 -13.13
CA THR A 82 -0.35 6.28 -12.46
C THR A 82 -1.49 7.03 -13.16
N HIS A 83 -1.55 7.02 -14.50
CA HIS A 83 -2.62 7.67 -15.26
C HIS A 83 -3.96 6.94 -15.13
N LYS A 84 -3.97 5.59 -15.16
CA LYS A 84 -5.17 4.79 -14.86
C LYS A 84 -5.66 5.06 -13.45
N MET A 85 -4.73 5.19 -12.50
CA MET A 85 -5.01 5.56 -11.13
C MET A 85 -5.67 6.95 -11.10
N LEU A 86 -5.05 8.01 -11.62
CA LEU A 86 -5.68 9.36 -11.62
C LEU A 86 -7.10 9.44 -12.21
N ASN A 87 -7.54 8.45 -12.99
CA ASN A 87 -8.89 8.35 -13.54
C ASN A 87 -9.90 7.52 -12.72
N LEU A 88 -9.52 6.87 -11.60
CA LEU A 88 -10.51 6.24 -10.73
C LEU A 88 -11.13 7.27 -9.78
N PRO A 89 -12.47 7.30 -9.66
CA PRO A 89 -13.20 8.35 -8.93
C PRO A 89 -13.00 8.34 -7.41
N ALA A 90 -12.31 7.34 -6.85
CA ALA A 90 -12.23 7.08 -5.41
C ALA A 90 -10.80 7.03 -4.85
N ILE A 91 -9.78 7.44 -5.61
CA ILE A 91 -8.40 7.37 -5.11
C ILE A 91 -8.11 8.54 -4.18
N PRO A 92 -7.55 8.28 -2.99
CA PRO A 92 -6.93 9.32 -2.20
C PRO A 92 -5.79 9.96 -3.00
N THR A 93 -5.77 11.28 -3.10
CA THR A 93 -4.68 12.06 -3.73
C THR A 93 -3.27 11.73 -3.21
N ALA A 94 -3.19 11.04 -2.08
CA ALA A 94 -1.99 10.53 -1.44
C ALA A 94 -1.40 9.24 -2.07
N LEU A 95 -2.09 8.55 -2.99
CA LEU A 95 -1.61 7.26 -3.50
C LEU A 95 -0.49 7.44 -4.54
N ARG A 96 0.68 6.85 -4.29
CA ARG A 96 1.87 6.93 -5.15
C ARG A 96 2.32 5.55 -5.57
N LEU A 97 2.42 5.31 -6.89
CA LEU A 97 2.90 4.04 -7.43
C LEU A 97 4.40 4.09 -7.65
N LEU A 98 5.12 3.09 -7.12
CA LEU A 98 6.54 2.90 -7.33
C LEU A 98 6.75 1.54 -8.02
N ALA A 99 7.24 1.55 -9.26
CA ALA A 99 7.64 0.32 -9.92
C ALA A 99 8.96 -0.17 -9.32
N SER A 100 8.98 -1.40 -8.77
CA SER A 100 10.19 -2.00 -8.20
C SER A 100 10.76 -3.02 -9.16
N GLN A 101 12.05 -2.90 -9.46
CA GLN A 101 12.84 -3.94 -10.15
C GLN A 101 13.48 -4.92 -9.15
N VAL A 102 13.19 -4.79 -7.85
CA VAL A 102 13.85 -5.59 -6.82
C VAL A 102 13.42 -7.05 -6.99
N MET A 103 14.38 -7.89 -7.40
CA MET A 103 14.22 -9.35 -7.45
C MET A 103 13.59 -9.84 -6.15
N LYS A 104 12.63 -10.76 -6.25
CA LYS A 104 11.79 -11.36 -5.18
C LYS A 104 12.51 -11.77 -3.88
N GLY A 105 13.84 -11.71 -3.80
CA GLY A 105 14.66 -12.08 -2.64
C GLY A 105 15.30 -10.94 -1.83
N THR A 106 15.07 -9.64 -2.15
CA THR A 106 15.81 -8.53 -1.47
C THR A 106 14.92 -7.41 -0.93
N LEU A 107 13.64 -7.66 -0.66
CA LEU A 107 12.80 -6.67 0.01
C LEU A 107 12.97 -6.81 1.54
N PRO A 108 13.54 -5.81 2.24
CA PRO A 108 13.55 -5.81 3.68
C PRO A 108 12.20 -5.28 4.17
N PHE A 109 11.67 -5.90 5.21
CA PHE A 109 10.47 -5.51 5.99
C PHE A 109 9.10 -6.02 5.52
N HIS A 110 8.19 -6.14 6.49
CA HIS A 110 6.85 -6.69 6.35
C HIS A 110 5.99 -5.78 5.46
N TYR A 111 5.64 -6.26 4.27
CA TYR A 111 4.64 -5.62 3.40
C TYR A 111 3.33 -6.38 3.49
N LEU A 112 2.22 -5.65 3.32
CA LEU A 112 0.92 -6.28 3.13
C LEU A 112 0.78 -6.67 1.66
N ARG A 113 0.78 -7.98 1.41
CA ARG A 113 0.45 -8.54 0.10
C ARG A 113 -1.08 -8.60 -0.01
N GLY A 114 -1.62 -8.11 -1.12
CA GLY A 114 -3.02 -8.33 -1.45
C GLY A 114 -3.29 -9.80 -1.75
N CYS A 115 -4.16 -10.43 -0.96
CA CYS A 115 -4.87 -11.66 -1.32
C CYS A 115 -6.18 -11.31 -2.06
#